data_AF-A0A067NM63-F1
#
_entry.id   AF-A0A067NM63-F1
#
_cell.length_a   1.000
_cell.length_b   1.000
_cell.length_c   1.000
_cell.angle_alpha   90.00
_cell.angle_beta   90.00
_cell.angle_gamma   90.00
#
_symmetry.space_group_name_H-M   'P 1'
#
loop_
_entity.id
_entity.type
_entity.pdbx_description
1 polymer ?
#
loop_
_entity_poly.entity_id
_entity_poly.type
_entity_poly.pdbx_seq_one_letter_code
_entity_poly.pdbx_strand_id
1 'polypeptide(L)'
;MPNLWRITAFILLCTLARLMWLIFQSRGTKNRHVPRHRQASDTCSLAVFLGSGGHTSEALSLLSSLDFNRYTPRKYVVSEGDILSAEKAVSLETSKATSASSRPGTDYNILVIPRARRVHQSLFMTPPTALRSLLACVFHVSIAPLISSGPGSSSFADVLILNGPGTCFVLCIAVYLNRFLGRPSPRLIYVESFARVKSLSLSGKLLRPFVDRFLVQWSQINKGECRGWLV
;
A
#
# COMPACT_ATOMS: atom_id res chain seq x y z
N MET A 1 -4.29 -24.10 38.39
CA MET A 1 -4.37 -23.13 37.26
C MET A 1 -5.28 -23.61 36.11
N PRO A 2 -6.52 -24.10 36.33
CA PRO A 2 -7.36 -24.68 35.27
C PRO A 2 -8.03 -23.65 34.33
N ASN A 3 -7.99 -22.36 34.67
CA ASN A 3 -8.68 -21.32 33.89
C ASN A 3 -7.79 -20.63 32.86
N LEU A 4 -6.47 -20.75 32.96
CA LEU A 4 -5.53 -20.03 32.09
C LEU A 4 -5.68 -20.48 30.62
N TRP A 5 -5.82 -21.78 30.37
CA TRP A 5 -5.98 -22.30 29.00
C TRP A 5 -7.32 -21.90 28.37
N ARG A 6 -8.38 -21.77 29.18
CA ARG A 6 -9.70 -21.30 28.69
C ARG A 6 -9.65 -19.83 28.31
N ILE A 7 -8.97 -19.01 29.12
CA ILE A 7 -8.78 -17.59 28.85
C ILE A 7 -7.92 -17.40 27.59
N THR A 8 -6.80 -18.14 27.46
CA THR A 8 -5.95 -18.04 26.26
C THR A 8 -6.66 -18.52 25.01
N ALA A 9 -7.43 -19.62 25.08
CA ALA A 9 -8.22 -20.11 23.97
C ALA A 9 -9.31 -19.11 23.53
N PHE A 10 -9.99 -18.47 24.50
CA PHE A 10 -11.00 -17.45 24.21
C PHE A 10 -10.39 -16.22 23.54
N ILE A 11 -9.25 -15.72 24.05
CA ILE A 11 -8.53 -14.59 23.44
C ILE A 11 -8.08 -14.96 22.01
N LEU A 12 -7.53 -16.16 21.81
CA LEU A 12 -7.14 -16.64 20.48
C LEU A 12 -8.34 -16.72 19.54
N LEU A 13 -9.49 -17.22 20.00
CA LEU A 13 -10.70 -17.29 19.20
C LEU A 13 -11.20 -15.89 18.80
N CYS A 14 -11.27 -14.95 19.76
CA CYS A 14 -11.70 -13.58 19.49
C CYS A 14 -10.75 -12.85 18.51
N THR A 15 -9.44 -13.04 18.66
CA THR A 15 -8.44 -12.45 17.76
C THR A 15 -8.52 -13.04 16.34
N LEU A 16 -8.68 -14.35 16.21
CA LEU A 16 -8.91 -15.01 14.92
C LEU A 16 -10.24 -14.57 14.28
N ALA A 17 -11.32 -14.49 15.06
CA ALA A 17 -12.61 -14.01 14.58
C ALA A 17 -12.52 -12.56 14.09
N ARG A 18 -11.81 -11.69 14.82
CA ARG A 18 -11.54 -10.30 14.40
C ARG A 18 -10.73 -10.25 13.10
N LEU A 19 -9.69 -11.07 12.98
CA LEU A 19 -8.87 -11.15 11.77
C LEU A 19 -9.71 -11.61 10.57
N MET A 20 -10.48 -12.68 10.73
CA MET A 20 -11.37 -13.21 9.69
C MET A 20 -12.45 -12.20 9.28
N TRP A 21 -13.05 -11.50 10.24
CA TRP A 21 -14.04 -10.45 9.96
C TRP A 21 -13.45 -9.29 9.14
N LEU A 22 -12.19 -8.91 9.41
CA LEU A 22 -11.49 -7.90 8.62
C LEU A 22 -11.16 -8.39 7.20
N ILE A 23 -10.73 -9.64 7.06
CA ILE A 23 -10.42 -10.25 5.74
C ILE A 23 -11.70 -10.41 4.92
N PHE A 24 -12.80 -10.78 5.58
CA PHE A 24 -14.09 -10.89 4.92
C PHE A 24 -14.60 -9.53 4.46
N GLN A 25 -14.42 -8.48 5.28
CA GLN A 25 -14.77 -7.13 4.87
C GLN A 25 -13.90 -6.59 3.73
N SER A 26 -12.59 -6.83 3.73
CA SER A 26 -11.71 -6.38 2.63
C SER A 26 -12.16 -7.00 1.30
N ARG A 27 -12.52 -8.30 1.32
CA ARG A 27 -13.10 -9.03 0.17
C ARG A 27 -14.51 -8.60 -0.20
N GLY A 28 -15.32 -8.26 0.80
CA GLY A 28 -16.73 -7.88 0.67
C GLY A 28 -16.98 -6.43 0.24
N THR A 29 -15.93 -5.67 -0.12
CA THR A 29 -16.07 -4.25 -0.48
C THR A 29 -16.66 -3.99 -1.88
N LYS A 30 -17.86 -4.51 -2.13
CA LYS A 30 -18.83 -3.77 -2.94
C LYS A 30 -19.37 -2.56 -2.15
N ASN A 31 -19.42 -2.61 -0.81
CA ASN A 31 -19.99 -1.55 0.04
C ASN A 31 -19.28 -1.42 1.40
N ARG A 32 -18.00 -1.00 1.43
CA ARG A 32 -17.52 -0.32 2.65
C ARG A 32 -18.03 1.11 2.58
N HIS A 33 -18.71 1.56 3.64
CA HIS A 33 -19.11 2.94 3.89
C HIS A 33 -18.13 3.91 3.21
N VAL A 34 -18.57 4.53 2.13
CA VAL A 34 -17.96 5.76 1.62
C VAL A 34 -18.25 6.79 2.71
N PRO A 35 -17.28 7.24 3.52
CA PRO A 35 -17.55 8.35 4.42
C PRO A 35 -17.67 9.59 3.53
N ARG A 36 -18.85 10.22 3.59
CA ARG A 36 -19.27 11.44 2.89
C ARG A 36 -19.43 11.27 1.38
N HIS A 37 -20.56 11.76 0.88
CA HIS A 37 -20.73 12.19 -0.50
C HIS A 37 -19.56 13.12 -0.86
N ARG A 38 -18.47 12.56 -1.38
CA ARG A 38 -17.29 13.33 -1.79
C ARG A 38 -17.71 14.18 -2.97
N GLN A 39 -17.60 15.49 -2.83
CA GLN A 39 -17.81 16.39 -3.96
C GLN A 39 -16.73 16.09 -5.01
N ALA A 40 -17.01 16.34 -6.28
CA ALA A 40 -16.01 16.17 -7.34
C ALA A 40 -14.74 17.01 -7.10
N SER A 41 -14.84 18.05 -6.29
CA SER A 41 -13.78 18.96 -5.87
C SER A 41 -12.92 18.47 -4.69
N ASP A 42 -13.29 17.38 -4.01
CA ASP A 42 -12.56 16.93 -2.82
C ASP A 42 -11.23 16.26 -3.21
N THR A 43 -10.16 16.61 -2.50
CA THR A 43 -8.85 16.01 -2.69
C THR A 43 -8.74 14.66 -2.00
N CYS A 44 -7.85 13.80 -2.51
CA CYS A 44 -7.63 12.45 -2.01
C CYS A 44 -6.13 12.20 -1.85
N SER A 45 -5.68 12.01 -0.60
CA SER A 45 -4.27 11.74 -0.33
C SER A 45 -3.86 10.35 -0.83
N LEU A 46 -2.80 10.29 -1.62
CA LEU A 46 -2.38 9.09 -2.34
C LEU A 46 -0.99 8.67 -1.92
N ALA A 47 -0.84 7.46 -1.40
CA ALA A 47 0.46 6.83 -1.18
C ALA A 47 0.71 5.76 -2.23
N VAL A 48 1.94 5.64 -2.72
CA VAL A 48 2.33 4.67 -3.74
C VAL A 48 3.67 4.06 -3.37
N PHE A 49 3.72 2.73 -3.32
CA PHE A 49 4.98 2.02 -3.15
C PHE A 49 5.65 1.81 -4.52
N LEU A 50 6.86 2.34 -4.67
CA LEU A 50 7.70 2.18 -5.85
C LEU A 50 8.65 1.00 -5.65
N GLY A 51 8.33 -0.12 -6.31
CA GLY A 51 9.16 -1.32 -6.28
C GLY A 51 10.36 -1.20 -7.23
N SER A 52 11.56 -1.56 -6.78
CA SER A 52 12.78 -1.39 -7.60
C SER A 52 12.71 -1.99 -9.00
N GLY A 53 13.28 -1.27 -9.97
CA GLY A 53 13.41 -1.71 -11.36
C GLY A 53 12.14 -1.47 -12.19
N GLY A 54 11.67 -2.49 -12.91
CA GLY A 54 10.51 -2.40 -13.80
C GLY A 54 9.20 -2.06 -13.09
N HIS A 55 9.04 -2.48 -11.83
CA HIS A 55 7.84 -2.18 -11.03
C HIS A 55 7.64 -0.68 -10.78
N THR A 56 8.72 0.08 -10.60
CA THR A 56 8.66 1.55 -10.48
C THR A 56 8.16 2.15 -11.78
N SER A 57 8.67 1.72 -12.93
CA SER A 57 8.23 2.25 -14.23
C SER A 57 6.74 1.99 -14.46
N GLU A 58 6.25 0.77 -14.15
CA GLU A 58 4.83 0.43 -14.22
C GLU A 58 3.98 1.29 -13.28
N ALA A 59 4.42 1.43 -12.02
CA ALA A 59 3.72 2.23 -11.02
C ALA A 59 3.65 3.70 -11.46
N LEU A 60 4.75 4.28 -11.94
CA LEU A 60 4.77 5.68 -12.40
C LEU A 60 3.97 5.87 -13.69
N SER A 61 3.91 4.88 -14.58
CA SER A 61 3.03 4.91 -15.75
C SER A 61 1.56 5.00 -15.34
N LEU A 62 1.10 4.22 -14.34
CA LEU A 62 -0.24 4.36 -13.76
C LEU A 62 -0.50 5.77 -13.22
N LEU A 63 0.48 6.31 -12.49
CA LEU A 63 0.32 7.63 -11.88
C LEU A 63 0.32 8.74 -12.91
N SER A 64 1.04 8.58 -14.03
CA SER A 64 1.07 9.57 -15.10
C SER A 64 -0.31 9.85 -15.71
N SER A 65 -1.25 8.91 -15.64
CA SER A 65 -2.64 9.13 -16.09
C SER A 65 -3.56 9.74 -15.04
N LEU A 66 -3.11 9.90 -13.78
CA LEU A 66 -3.92 10.49 -12.72
C LEU A 66 -3.87 12.02 -12.75
N ASP A 67 -4.96 12.64 -12.28
CA ASP A 67 -5.05 14.07 -12.04
C ASP A 67 -4.44 14.45 -10.68
N PHE A 68 -3.29 15.13 -10.70
CA PHE A 68 -2.52 15.49 -9.51
C PHE A 68 -3.16 16.63 -8.70
N ASN A 69 -4.13 17.34 -9.25
CA ASN A 69 -4.90 18.33 -8.49
C ASN A 69 -5.91 17.66 -7.56
N ARG A 70 -6.50 16.54 -8.00
CA ARG A 70 -7.44 15.76 -7.21
C ARG A 70 -6.75 14.80 -6.25
N TYR A 71 -5.68 14.14 -6.68
CA TYR A 71 -4.95 13.18 -5.84
C TYR A 71 -3.77 13.86 -5.13
N THR A 72 -4.05 14.68 -4.10
CA THR A 72 -3.06 15.43 -3.32
C THR A 72 -3.39 15.36 -1.82
N PRO A 73 -2.40 15.32 -0.90
CA PRO A 73 -0.97 15.19 -1.15
C PRO A 73 -0.56 13.77 -1.57
N ARG A 74 0.57 13.64 -2.26
CA ARG A 74 1.13 12.36 -2.73
C ARG A 74 2.30 11.91 -1.85
N LYS A 75 2.39 10.61 -1.60
CA LYS A 75 3.49 10.01 -0.84
C LYS A 75 4.11 8.86 -1.63
N TYR A 76 5.37 8.99 -2.00
CA TYR A 76 6.11 7.96 -2.69
C TYR A 76 6.93 7.16 -1.67
N VAL A 77 6.58 5.90 -1.48
CA VAL A 77 7.32 4.99 -0.60
C VAL A 77 8.35 4.25 -1.44
N VAL A 78 9.62 4.53 -1.21
CA VAL A 78 10.75 3.94 -1.94
C VAL A 78 11.56 3.03 -1.02
N SER A 79 12.24 2.06 -1.62
CA SER A 79 13.10 1.13 -0.89
C SER A 79 14.50 1.71 -0.64
N GLU A 80 15.11 1.38 0.49
CA GLU A 80 16.46 1.78 0.85
C GLU A 80 17.50 1.31 -0.20
N GLY A 81 18.27 2.27 -0.72
CA GLY A 81 19.25 2.07 -1.78
C GLY A 81 18.68 2.10 -3.20
N ASP A 82 17.41 2.49 -3.38
CA ASP A 82 16.78 2.64 -4.69
C ASP A 82 16.61 4.12 -5.09
N ILE A 83 17.75 4.77 -5.34
CA ILE A 83 17.83 6.21 -5.65
C ILE A 83 17.12 6.51 -6.98
N LEU A 84 17.30 5.64 -7.99
CA LEU A 84 16.68 5.79 -9.30
C LEU A 84 15.15 5.85 -9.23
N SER A 85 14.53 5.09 -8.34
CA SER A 85 13.07 5.15 -8.16
C SER A 85 12.61 6.48 -7.56
N ALA A 86 13.39 7.05 -6.63
CA ALA A 86 13.11 8.37 -6.08
C ALA A 86 13.26 9.47 -7.14
N GLU A 87 14.36 9.43 -7.93
CA GLU A 87 14.59 10.37 -9.02
C GLU A 87 13.49 10.32 -10.09
N LYS A 88 13.04 9.11 -10.47
CA LYS A 88 11.92 8.95 -11.40
C LYS A 88 10.62 9.55 -10.84
N ALA A 89 10.35 9.40 -9.54
CA ALA A 89 9.18 10.03 -8.92
C ALA A 89 9.25 11.56 -8.99
N VAL A 90 10.42 12.14 -8.70
CA VAL A 90 10.66 13.59 -8.84
C VAL A 90 10.46 14.02 -10.29
N SER A 91 11.00 13.28 -11.26
CA SER A 91 10.85 13.59 -12.68
C SER A 91 9.39 13.61 -13.14
N LEU A 92 8.57 12.69 -12.61
CA LEU A 92 7.14 12.63 -12.91
C LEU A 92 6.41 13.87 -12.35
N GLU A 93 6.66 14.22 -11.08
CA GLU A 93 6.07 15.41 -10.46
C GLU A 93 6.49 16.69 -11.21
N THR A 94 7.76 16.82 -11.61
CA THR A 94 8.24 17.96 -12.40
C THR A 94 7.55 18.04 -13.77
N SER A 95 7.43 16.91 -14.49
CA SER A 95 6.76 16.87 -15.80
C SER A 95 5.28 17.26 -15.75
N LYS A 96 4.61 16.93 -14.63
CA LYS A 96 3.22 17.31 -14.37
C LYS A 96 3.10 18.77 -13.95
N ALA A 97 4.04 19.27 -13.16
CA ALA A 97 4.09 20.67 -12.75
C ALA A 97 4.29 21.63 -13.93
N THR A 98 5.12 21.26 -14.92
CA THR A 98 5.31 22.08 -16.14
C THR A 98 4.07 22.12 -17.03
N SER A 99 3.22 21.10 -16.97
CA SER A 99 2.02 20.99 -17.80
C SER A 99 0.80 21.69 -17.20
N ALA A 100 0.83 22.04 -15.91
CA ALA A 100 -0.27 22.67 -15.19
C ALA A 100 0.01 24.18 -14.99
N SER A 101 -0.63 25.03 -15.79
CA SER A 101 -0.50 26.50 -15.75
C SER A 101 -1.20 27.19 -14.57
N SER A 102 -1.74 26.43 -13.61
CA SER A 102 -2.55 26.95 -12.51
C SER A 102 -2.20 26.27 -11.18
N ARG A 103 -1.36 26.95 -10.39
CA ARG A 103 -0.93 26.68 -9.02
C ARG A 103 -0.23 25.31 -8.79
N PRO A 104 0.96 25.28 -8.19
CA PRO A 104 1.65 24.03 -7.93
C PRO A 104 0.90 23.26 -6.85
N GLY A 105 0.20 22.18 -7.22
CA GLY A 105 -0.13 21.12 -6.29
C GLY A 105 1.12 20.32 -5.93
N THR A 106 2.19 20.97 -5.45
CA THR A 106 3.54 20.39 -5.25
C THR A 106 3.68 19.56 -3.99
N ASP A 107 2.58 19.27 -3.28
CA ASP A 107 2.64 18.54 -2.03
C ASP A 107 2.84 17.05 -2.28
N TYR A 108 4.09 16.67 -2.54
CA TYR A 108 4.55 15.30 -2.50
C TYR A 108 5.64 15.11 -1.45
N ASN A 109 5.69 13.91 -0.89
CA ASN A 109 6.74 13.52 0.03
C ASN A 109 7.30 12.15 -0.38
N ILE A 110 8.62 12.00 -0.32
CA ILE A 110 9.30 10.74 -0.58
C ILE A 110 9.72 10.13 0.76
N LEU A 111 9.14 8.96 1.06
CA LEU A 111 9.45 8.19 2.26
C LEU A 111 10.33 6.99 1.89
N VAL A 112 11.53 6.94 2.46
CA VAL A 112 12.44 5.80 2.26
C VAL A 112 12.20 4.77 3.36
N ILE A 113 11.93 3.51 2.97
CA ILE A 113 11.81 2.39 3.89
C ILE A 113 12.88 1.31 3.64
N PRO A 114 13.41 0.67 4.69
CA PRO A 114 14.36 -0.43 4.54
C PRO A 114 13.79 -1.59 3.74
N ARG A 115 14.60 -2.20 2.87
CA ARG A 115 14.19 -3.38 2.07
C ARG A 115 13.96 -4.60 2.97
N ALA A 116 12.85 -5.31 2.74
CA ALA A 116 12.54 -6.54 3.48
C ALA A 116 13.53 -7.69 3.18
N ARG A 117 14.05 -7.75 1.96
CA ARG A 117 15.07 -8.71 1.53
C ARG A 117 16.04 -8.05 0.56
N ARG A 118 17.34 -8.28 0.74
CA ARG A 118 18.37 -7.85 -0.23
C ARG A 118 18.45 -8.86 -1.39
N VAL A 119 18.87 -8.38 -2.56
CA VAL A 119 19.16 -9.25 -3.70
C VAL A 119 20.30 -10.19 -3.30
N HIS A 120 20.23 -11.47 -3.66
CA HIS A 120 21.16 -12.54 -3.26
C HIS A 120 21.19 -12.92 -1.77
N GLN A 121 20.29 -12.39 -0.95
CA GLN A 121 20.17 -12.84 0.44
C GLN A 121 19.52 -14.23 0.51
N SER A 122 20.08 -15.11 1.33
CA SER A 122 19.51 -16.43 1.63
C SER A 122 18.14 -16.27 2.31
N LEU A 123 17.23 -17.23 2.06
CA LEU A 123 15.89 -17.21 2.65
C LEU A 123 15.94 -17.25 4.19
N PHE A 124 16.96 -17.89 4.77
CA PHE A 124 17.16 -17.97 6.22
C PHE A 124 17.53 -16.64 6.87
N MET A 125 18.23 -15.74 6.17
CA MET A 125 18.55 -14.42 6.70
C MET A 125 17.45 -13.38 6.45
N THR A 126 16.39 -13.77 5.73
CA THR A 126 15.28 -12.87 5.39
C THR A 126 14.43 -12.44 6.60
N PRO A 127 14.12 -13.28 7.60
CA PRO A 127 13.29 -12.89 8.75
C PRO A 127 13.76 -11.65 9.52
N PRO A 128 15.05 -11.52 9.93
CA PRO A 128 15.48 -10.33 10.67
C PRO A 128 15.43 -9.05 9.82
N THR A 129 15.77 -9.11 8.53
CA THR A 129 15.69 -7.94 7.64
C THR A 129 14.23 -7.56 7.35
N ALA A 130 13.35 -8.55 7.20
CA ALA A 130 11.91 -8.33 7.05
C ALA A 130 11.30 -7.73 8.33
N LEU A 131 11.72 -8.16 9.52
CA LEU A 131 11.27 -7.61 10.78
C LEU A 131 11.70 -6.14 10.94
N ARG A 132 12.97 -5.81 10.65
CA ARG A 132 13.43 -4.41 10.63
C ARG A 132 12.58 -3.57 9.68
N SER A 133 12.25 -4.12 8.51
CA SER A 133 11.39 -3.46 7.54
C SER A 133 9.97 -3.26 8.02
N LEU A 134 9.40 -4.27 8.67
CA LEU A 134 8.08 -4.19 9.29
C LEU A 134 8.04 -3.12 10.39
N LEU A 135 9.02 -3.08 11.29
CA LEU A 135 9.07 -2.08 12.38
C LEU A 135 9.14 -0.66 11.83
N ALA A 136 9.95 -0.42 10.79
CA ALA A 136 9.99 0.87 10.12
C ALA A 136 8.64 1.22 9.46
N CYS A 137 8.01 0.27 8.76
CA CYS A 137 6.68 0.47 8.18
C CYS A 137 5.63 0.78 9.24
N VAL A 138 5.63 0.06 10.37
CA VAL A 138 4.72 0.30 11.50
C VAL A 138 4.95 1.68 12.08
N PHE A 139 6.19 2.10 12.28
CA PHE A 139 6.51 3.44 12.75
C PHE A 139 5.95 4.51 11.81
N HIS A 140 6.22 4.44 10.51
CA HIS A 140 5.78 5.46 9.55
C HIS A 140 4.28 5.45 9.24
N VAL A 141 3.64 4.28 9.22
CA VAL A 141 2.21 4.15 8.90
C VAL A 141 1.33 4.33 10.14
N SER A 142 1.83 4.00 11.32
CA SER A 142 1.02 3.90 12.55
C SER A 142 1.40 4.92 13.61
N ILE A 143 2.68 5.23 13.78
CA ILE A 143 3.17 6.06 14.89
C ILE A 143 3.39 7.50 14.43
N ALA A 144 4.09 7.72 13.31
CA ALA A 144 4.37 9.05 12.79
C ALA A 144 3.08 9.88 12.55
N PRO A 145 1.99 9.33 11.98
CA PRO A 145 0.74 10.07 11.84
C PRO A 145 0.07 10.36 13.19
N LEU A 146 0.30 9.56 14.23
CA LEU A 146 -0.26 9.84 15.57
C LEU A 146 0.45 11.00 16.26
N ILE A 147 1.75 11.17 15.99
CA ILE A 147 2.58 12.21 16.62
C ILE A 147 2.48 13.53 15.85
N SER A 148 2.41 13.47 14.51
CA SER A 148 2.45 14.66 13.65
C SER A 148 1.08 15.24 13.31
N SER A 149 -0.04 14.55 13.58
CA SER A 149 -1.36 15.03 13.18
C SER A 149 -1.99 15.95 14.22
N GLY A 150 -2.32 17.18 13.78
CA GLY A 150 -3.32 18.04 14.43
C GLY A 150 -4.75 17.50 14.27
N PRO A 151 -5.77 18.16 14.84
CA PRO A 151 -7.15 17.69 14.86
C PRO A 151 -7.74 17.70 13.45
N GLY A 152 -7.74 16.56 12.74
CA GLY A 152 -8.52 16.40 11.50
C GLY A 152 -8.00 15.44 10.44
N SER A 153 -6.73 15.04 10.44
CA SER A 153 -6.21 14.08 9.43
C SER A 153 -5.22 13.10 10.04
N SER A 154 -5.74 11.98 10.56
CA SER A 154 -5.01 10.97 11.34
C SER A 154 -4.61 9.73 10.54
N SER A 155 -4.69 9.77 9.20
CA SER A 155 -4.31 8.64 8.34
C SER A 155 -3.02 8.90 7.58
N PHE A 156 -2.24 7.83 7.37
CA PHE A 156 -1.05 7.85 6.51
C PHE A 156 -1.37 8.33 5.09
N ALA A 157 -2.50 7.88 4.52
CA ALA A 157 -3.09 8.32 3.26
C ALA A 157 -4.55 7.85 3.19
N ASP A 158 -5.33 8.32 2.20
CA ASP A 158 -6.65 7.78 1.88
C ASP A 158 -6.54 6.47 1.11
N VAL A 159 -5.57 6.40 0.18
CA VAL A 159 -5.34 5.26 -0.70
C VAL A 159 -3.85 4.92 -0.72
N LEU A 160 -3.53 3.63 -0.63
CA LEU A 160 -2.19 3.09 -0.80
C LEU A 160 -2.18 2.12 -1.98
N ILE A 161 -1.43 2.47 -3.02
CA ILE A 161 -1.18 1.63 -4.19
C ILE A 161 0.11 0.84 -3.97
N LEU A 162 0.04 -0.47 -4.14
CA LEU A 162 1.15 -1.40 -3.98
C LEU A 162 1.43 -2.13 -5.29
N ASN A 163 2.71 -2.20 -5.67
CA ASN A 163 3.22 -3.07 -6.73
C ASN A 163 4.51 -3.77 -6.24
N GLY A 164 4.88 -4.89 -6.85
CA GLY A 164 6.20 -5.49 -6.71
C GLY A 164 6.36 -6.52 -5.59
N PRO A 165 7.62 -6.84 -5.21
CA PRO A 165 7.94 -7.95 -4.31
C PRO A 165 8.09 -7.52 -2.84
N GLY A 166 8.01 -8.50 -1.92
CA GLY A 166 8.60 -8.51 -0.57
C GLY A 166 8.29 -7.34 0.36
N THR A 167 8.86 -6.16 0.10
CA THR A 167 8.64 -4.94 0.89
C THR A 167 7.19 -4.46 0.82
N CYS A 168 6.49 -4.68 -0.31
CA CYS A 168 5.06 -4.38 -0.40
C CYS A 168 4.22 -5.21 0.60
N PHE A 169 4.67 -6.43 0.93
CA PHE A 169 3.98 -7.31 1.85
C PHE A 169 4.10 -6.82 3.30
N VAL A 170 5.29 -6.41 3.73
CA VAL A 170 5.47 -5.85 5.09
C VAL A 170 4.73 -4.51 5.25
N LEU A 171 4.66 -3.69 4.20
CA LEU A 171 3.89 -2.45 4.21
C LEU A 171 2.38 -2.73 4.32
N CYS A 172 1.88 -3.76 3.62
CA CYS A 172 0.50 -4.21 3.78
C CYS A 172 0.22 -4.70 5.20
N ILE A 173 1.13 -5.45 5.82
CA ILE A 173 0.99 -5.89 7.21
C ILE A 173 0.88 -4.69 8.14
N ALA A 174 1.74 -3.66 7.99
CA ALA A 174 1.69 -2.45 8.80
C ALA A 174 0.32 -1.74 8.71
N VAL A 175 -0.24 -1.61 7.51
CA VAL A 175 -1.59 -1.06 7.32
C VAL A 175 -2.66 -1.96 7.96
N TYR A 176 -2.51 -3.28 7.84
CA TYR A 176 -3.45 -4.24 8.40
C TYR A 176 -3.43 -4.28 9.93
N LEU A 177 -2.27 -4.03 10.55
CA LEU A 177 -2.15 -3.85 11.99
C LEU A 177 -2.99 -2.66 12.46
N ASN A 178 -2.94 -1.52 11.76
CA ASN A 178 -3.83 -0.40 12.06
C ASN A 178 -5.31 -0.77 11.93
N ARG A 179 -5.70 -1.52 10.88
CA ARG A 179 -7.08 -2.02 10.74
C ARG A 179 -7.50 -2.92 11.90
N PHE A 180 -6.59 -3.80 12.32
CA PHE A 180 -6.82 -4.70 13.44
C PHE A 180 -7.07 -3.93 14.75
N LEU A 181 -6.26 -2.89 14.99
CA LEU A 181 -6.35 -1.99 16.14
C LEU A 181 -7.49 -0.94 16.04
N GLY A 182 -8.27 -0.93 14.95
CA GLY A 182 -9.33 0.07 14.75
C GLY A 182 -8.84 1.49 14.45
N ARG A 183 -7.57 1.65 14.08
CA ARG A 183 -6.96 2.93 13.70
C ARG A 183 -7.28 3.30 12.24
N PRO A 184 -7.27 4.60 11.89
CA PRO A 184 -7.36 5.04 10.51
C PRO A 184 -6.32 4.33 9.63
N SER A 185 -6.75 3.85 8.47
CA SER A 185 -5.89 3.12 7.54
C SER A 185 -6.31 3.39 6.11
N PRO A 186 -5.34 3.49 5.17
CA PRO A 186 -5.64 3.70 3.76
C PRO A 186 -6.40 2.52 3.17
N ARG A 187 -7.15 2.78 2.09
CA ARG A 187 -7.63 1.73 1.18
C ARG A 187 -6.44 1.11 0.44
N LEU A 188 -6.35 -0.20 0.45
CA LEU A 188 -5.26 -0.97 -0.14
C LEU A 188 -5.64 -1.40 -1.55
N ILE A 189 -4.89 -0.91 -2.53
CA ILE A 189 -5.01 -1.32 -3.93
C ILE A 189 -3.70 -2.00 -4.31
N TYR A 190 -3.76 -3.29 -4.65
CA TYR A 190 -2.61 -3.99 -5.20
C TYR A 190 -2.76 -4.11 -6.71
N VAL A 191 -1.72 -3.69 -7.44
CA VAL A 191 -1.62 -3.85 -8.88
C VAL A 191 -0.56 -4.89 -9.15
N GLU A 192 -0.97 -6.00 -9.77
CA GLU A 192 -0.04 -7.03 -10.19
C GLU A 192 0.68 -6.60 -11.48
N SER A 193 2.01 -6.66 -11.44
CA SER A 193 2.93 -6.27 -12.51
C SER A 193 2.88 -7.16 -13.76
N PHE A 194 3.23 -6.59 -14.91
CA PHE A 194 3.33 -7.27 -16.20
C PHE A 194 4.38 -8.39 -16.24
N ALA A 195 5.31 -8.41 -15.28
CA ALA A 195 6.39 -9.41 -15.21
C ALA A 195 5.91 -10.88 -15.13
N ARG A 196 4.61 -11.14 -14.85
CA ARG A 196 4.08 -12.52 -14.70
C ARG A 196 2.68 -12.70 -15.30
N VAL A 197 2.55 -12.64 -16.62
CA VAL A 197 1.28 -12.86 -17.35
C VAL A 197 0.62 -14.25 -17.20
N LYS A 198 1.37 -15.33 -16.93
CA LYS A 198 0.79 -16.69 -16.83
C LYS A 198 0.36 -17.09 -15.41
N SER A 199 0.84 -16.40 -14.38
CA SER A 199 0.60 -16.78 -12.98
C SER A 199 0.76 -15.60 -12.04
N LEU A 200 -0.09 -15.47 -11.01
CA LEU A 200 0.10 -14.48 -9.96
C LEU A 200 1.48 -14.58 -9.30
N SER A 201 2.07 -13.43 -8.95
CA SER A 201 3.31 -13.40 -8.18
C SER A 201 3.09 -13.96 -6.78
N LEU A 202 4.17 -14.33 -6.09
CA LEU A 202 4.06 -14.78 -4.70
C LEU A 202 3.43 -13.68 -3.82
N SER A 203 3.86 -12.43 -4.01
CA SER A 203 3.24 -11.26 -3.37
C SER A 203 1.76 -11.15 -3.70
N GLY A 204 1.37 -11.28 -4.97
CA GLY A 204 -0.03 -11.20 -5.38
C GLY A 204 -0.89 -12.30 -4.76
N LYS A 205 -0.39 -13.55 -4.71
CA LYS A 205 -1.08 -14.67 -4.05
C LYS A 205 -1.27 -14.41 -2.55
N LEU A 206 -0.24 -13.90 -1.88
CA LEU A 206 -0.27 -13.63 -0.43
C LEU A 206 -1.14 -12.42 -0.08
N LEU A 207 -1.09 -11.35 -0.89
CA LEU A 207 -1.78 -10.09 -0.62
C LEU A 207 -3.24 -10.06 -1.03
N ARG A 208 -3.64 -10.89 -2.01
CA ARG A 208 -5.03 -11.00 -2.49
C ARG A 208 -6.10 -11.04 -1.38
N PRO A 209 -5.96 -11.82 -0.29
CA PRO A 209 -6.94 -11.78 0.81
C PRO A 209 -6.99 -10.46 1.60
N PHE A 210 -5.88 -9.71 1.66
CA PHE A 210 -5.71 -8.59 2.59
C PHE A 210 -5.97 -7.22 1.96
N VAL A 211 -5.94 -7.13 0.63
CA VAL A 211 -6.16 -5.88 -0.11
C VAL A 211 -7.64 -5.65 -0.38
N ASP A 212 -8.05 -4.39 -0.51
CA ASP A 212 -9.46 -4.06 -0.81
C ASP A 212 -9.75 -4.16 -2.30
N ARG A 213 -8.76 -3.84 -3.14
CA ARG A 213 -8.84 -4.03 -4.60
C ARG A 213 -7.57 -4.73 -5.10
N PHE A 214 -7.79 -5.75 -5.90
CA PHE A 214 -6.74 -6.52 -6.56
C PHE A 214 -6.90 -6.36 -8.07
N LEU A 215 -6.04 -5.53 -8.67
CA LEU A 215 -6.05 -5.22 -10.08
C LEU A 215 -5.03 -6.09 -10.82
N VAL A 216 -5.49 -6.69 -11.91
CA VAL A 216 -4.65 -7.48 -12.82
C VAL A 216 -4.73 -6.82 -14.18
N GLN A 217 -3.64 -6.73 -14.90
CA GLN A 217 -3.61 -6.01 -16.18
C GLN A 217 -3.94 -6.89 -17.39
N TRP A 218 -4.06 -8.20 -17.19
CA TRP A 218 -4.27 -9.17 -18.26
C TRP A 218 -5.49 -10.04 -18.00
N SER A 219 -6.26 -10.28 -19.07
CA SER A 219 -7.53 -11.01 -19.02
C SER A 219 -7.38 -12.51 -18.73
N GLN A 220 -6.19 -13.08 -19.01
CA GLN A 220 -5.94 -14.52 -18.86
C GLN A 220 -5.90 -14.99 -17.39
N ILE A 221 -5.81 -14.06 -16.42
CA ILE A 221 -5.93 -14.40 -15.00
C ILE A 221 -7.31 -13.98 -14.47
N ASN A 222 -8.20 -14.98 -14.35
CA ASN A 222 -9.52 -14.87 -13.71
C ASN A 222 -9.47 -14.70 -12.16
N LYS A 223 -8.38 -14.14 -11.61
CA LYS A 223 -8.18 -14.06 -10.15
C LYS A 223 -8.24 -12.64 -9.59
N GLY A 224 -8.48 -11.62 -10.43
CA GLY A 224 -8.62 -10.21 -10.05
C GLY A 224 -9.52 -9.43 -11.00
N GLU A 225 -9.72 -8.14 -10.72
CA GLU A 225 -10.40 -7.23 -11.65
C GLU A 225 -9.43 -6.87 -12.79
N CYS A 226 -9.76 -7.29 -14.01
CA CYS A 226 -9.03 -6.87 -15.20
C CYS A 226 -9.59 -5.54 -15.71
N ARG A 227 -8.77 -4.48 -15.70
CA ARG A 227 -9.17 -3.12 -16.13
C ARG A 227 -8.40 -2.59 -17.34
N GLY A 228 -7.84 -3.50 -18.14
CA GLY A 228 -7.07 -3.14 -19.33
C GLY A 228 -5.58 -3.09 -19.06
N TRP A 229 -4.85 -2.72 -20.11
CA TRP A 229 -3.39 -2.77 -20.16
C TRP A 229 -2.84 -1.38 -19.82
N LEU A 230 -1.71 -1.32 -19.11
CA LEU A 230 -0.92 -0.08 -19.04
C LEU A 230 -0.01 -0.04 -20.24
N VAL A 231 -0.58 0.28 -21.40
CA VAL A 231 0.18 0.68 -22.60
C VAL A 231 -0.62 1.76 -23.29
#